data_AF-A0AAN0W592-F1
#
_entry.id   AF-A0AAN0W592-F1
#
_cell.length_a   1.000
_cell.length_b   1.000
_cell.length_c   1.000
_cell.angle_alpha   90.00
_cell.angle_beta   90.00
_cell.angle_gamma   90.00
#
_symmetry.space_group_name_H-M   'P 1'
#
loop_
_entity.id
_entity.type
_entity.pdbx_description
1 polymer ?
#
loop_
_entity_poly.entity_id
_entity_poly.type
_entity_poly.pdbx_seq_one_letter_code
_entity_poly.pdbx_strand_id
1 'polypeptide(L)'
;MKALKYSVMLLTVLFLSQLHVYAEGNQWAWPVEGQISDYFGTRHGKHYGIDIAAPIGTPVSAIQEGKVTKSYYSSSYGNVIFIKHGEYEAVYAHLNKRYVVQGDYISKGEIIGEVGNTGESRGAHLHLEVHQGKWTMAKKNAMNPLLVLHEQRNETVSSSLYVVQKGDTLVSIARKFRMSVKEIQEKNGLQQELIYPNQQLYVK
;
A
#
# COMPACT_ATOMS: atom_id res chain seq x y z
N MET A 1 -8.14 -24.41 -73.87
CA MET A 1 -9.48 -24.15 -73.30
C MET A 1 -9.29 -23.86 -71.81
N LYS A 2 -9.32 -22.57 -71.40
CA LYS A 2 -10.43 -21.86 -70.70
C LYS A 2 -10.76 -22.48 -69.32
N ALA A 3 -10.89 -21.78 -68.20
CA ALA A 3 -10.72 -20.38 -67.83
C ALA A 3 -10.70 -20.27 -66.28
N LEU A 4 -10.13 -19.18 -65.81
CA LEU A 4 -10.07 -18.66 -64.44
C LEU A 4 -11.45 -18.19 -63.92
N LYS A 5 -11.73 -18.29 -62.61
CA LYS A 5 -12.56 -17.34 -61.85
C LYS A 5 -12.05 -17.19 -60.41
N TYR A 6 -11.56 -15.98 -60.09
CA TYR A 6 -11.41 -15.44 -58.74
C TYR A 6 -12.77 -14.94 -58.22
N SER A 7 -13.00 -14.95 -56.91
CA SER A 7 -13.76 -13.90 -56.20
C SER A 7 -13.59 -14.03 -54.66
N VAL A 8 -12.77 -13.17 -54.04
CA VAL A 8 -13.16 -12.07 -53.09
C VAL A 8 -13.10 -12.52 -51.61
N MET A 9 -12.06 -12.12 -50.84
CA MET A 9 -11.98 -10.95 -49.93
C MET A 9 -12.91 -11.14 -48.71
N LEU A 10 -12.59 -10.97 -47.43
CA LEU A 10 -11.74 -10.07 -46.63
C LEU A 10 -11.87 -10.69 -45.19
N LEU A 11 -10.87 -10.75 -44.32
CA LEU A 11 -10.73 -9.79 -43.22
C LEU A 11 -9.40 -10.05 -42.51
N THR A 12 -8.52 -9.06 -42.61
CA THR A 12 -7.46 -8.79 -41.66
C THR A 12 -8.00 -8.83 -40.23
N VAL A 13 -7.47 -9.73 -39.39
CA VAL A 13 -7.24 -9.38 -37.99
C VAL A 13 -5.74 -9.46 -37.78
N LEU A 14 -5.10 -8.31 -38.00
CA LEU A 14 -3.98 -7.87 -37.20
C LEU A 14 -4.30 -8.17 -35.73
N PHE A 15 -3.82 -9.27 -35.17
CA PHE A 15 -3.59 -9.27 -33.74
C PHE A 15 -2.21 -8.65 -33.56
N LEU A 16 -2.23 -7.31 -33.47
CA LEU A 16 -1.15 -6.48 -33.00
C LEU A 16 -0.53 -7.16 -31.78
N SER A 17 0.65 -7.76 -31.95
CA SER A 17 1.56 -8.02 -30.84
C SER A 17 2.22 -6.69 -30.47
N GLN A 18 1.40 -5.74 -30.03
CA GLN A 18 1.81 -4.63 -29.20
C GLN A 18 0.85 -4.62 -28.02
N LEU A 19 1.39 -4.27 -26.85
CA LEU A 19 0.73 -4.14 -25.55
C LEU A 19 0.82 -5.46 -24.75
N HIS A 20 1.80 -5.70 -23.90
CA HIS A 20 2.47 -4.74 -23.04
C HIS A 20 3.86 -5.27 -22.65
N VAL A 21 4.91 -4.53 -23.02
CA VAL A 21 6.00 -4.36 -22.06
C VAL A 21 5.38 -3.51 -20.94
N TYR A 22 4.68 -4.16 -20.02
CA TYR A 22 4.49 -3.53 -18.72
C TYR A 22 5.90 -3.48 -18.17
N ALA A 23 6.48 -2.28 -18.11
CA ALA A 23 7.31 -1.98 -16.97
C ALA A 23 6.40 -2.26 -15.77
N GLU A 24 6.44 -3.48 -15.23
CA GLU A 24 5.76 -3.80 -13.98
C GLU A 24 6.37 -2.84 -12.97
N GLY A 25 5.65 -1.76 -12.70
CA GLY A 25 6.05 -0.75 -11.75
C GLY A 25 5.99 -1.36 -10.37
N ASN A 26 7.01 -2.14 -10.02
CA ASN A 26 7.35 -2.75 -8.74
C ASN A 26 6.26 -2.62 -7.66
N GLN A 27 5.11 -3.27 -7.88
CA GLN A 27 3.97 -3.17 -6.96
C GLN A 27 4.25 -4.03 -5.72
N TRP A 28 4.04 -3.45 -4.55
CA TRP A 28 4.23 -4.15 -3.28
C TRP A 28 3.05 -5.10 -3.05
N ALA A 29 3.34 -6.26 -2.48
CA ALA A 29 2.36 -7.30 -2.20
C ALA A 29 1.47 -6.91 -1.00
N TRP A 30 0.23 -7.38 -1.04
CA TRP A 30 -0.67 -7.28 0.11
C TRP A 30 -0.18 -8.22 1.23
N PRO A 31 -0.08 -7.77 2.50
CA PRO A 31 0.61 -8.52 3.56
C PRO A 31 -0.20 -9.67 4.15
N VAL A 32 -1.54 -9.57 4.15
CA VAL A 32 -2.41 -10.56 4.78
C VAL A 32 -3.82 -10.49 4.20
N GLU A 33 -4.46 -11.63 3.99
CA GLU A 33 -5.88 -11.68 3.64
C GLU A 33 -6.74 -11.31 4.87
N GLY A 34 -7.41 -10.16 4.80
CA GLY A 34 -8.19 -9.61 5.90
C GLY A 34 -8.85 -8.28 5.52
N GLN A 35 -9.54 -7.68 6.48
CA GLN A 35 -10.21 -6.39 6.31
C GLN A 35 -9.45 -5.31 7.06
N ILE A 36 -9.26 -4.14 6.45
CA ILE A 36 -8.71 -2.98 7.17
C ILE A 36 -9.72 -2.57 8.26
N SER A 37 -9.30 -2.62 9.52
CA SER A 37 -10.11 -2.26 10.68
C SER A 37 -9.76 -0.91 11.27
N ASP A 38 -8.55 -0.39 11.02
CA ASP A 38 -8.12 0.95 11.44
C ASP A 38 -7.11 1.52 10.43
N TYR A 39 -7.20 2.81 10.15
CA TYR A 39 -6.43 3.48 9.09
C TYR A 39 -5.30 4.33 9.67
N PHE A 40 -4.31 4.64 8.84
CA PHE A 40 -3.25 5.58 9.20
C PHE A 40 -3.81 6.95 9.56
N GLY A 41 -3.26 7.58 10.60
CA GLY A 41 -3.64 8.92 11.05
C GLY A 41 -4.88 8.98 11.94
N THR A 42 -5.54 7.85 12.21
CA THR A 42 -6.60 7.78 13.23
C THR A 42 -6.02 7.94 14.64
N ARG A 43 -6.88 7.82 15.67
CA ARG A 43 -6.49 7.98 17.09
C ARG A 43 -5.84 9.34 17.37
N HIS A 44 -6.44 10.40 16.83
CA HIS A 44 -5.91 11.78 16.88
C HIS A 44 -4.50 11.92 16.28
N GLY A 45 -4.25 11.27 15.13
CA GLY A 45 -2.95 11.32 14.45
C GLY A 45 -1.87 10.45 15.07
N LYS A 46 -2.22 9.55 16.00
CA LYS A 46 -1.26 8.69 16.71
C LYS A 46 -1.21 7.27 16.19
N HIS A 47 -2.02 6.93 15.18
CA HIS A 47 -1.95 5.64 14.50
C HIS A 47 -1.01 5.72 13.29
N TYR A 48 0.18 5.13 13.39
CA TYR A 48 1.27 5.26 12.41
C TYR A 48 1.33 4.13 11.37
N GLY A 49 0.26 3.36 11.28
CA GLY A 49 0.13 2.21 10.37
C GLY A 49 -1.31 1.97 9.97
N ILE A 50 -1.57 0.81 9.39
CA ILE A 50 -2.92 0.27 9.22
C ILE A 50 -3.07 -0.99 10.06
N ASP A 51 -4.28 -1.23 10.54
CA ASP A 51 -4.65 -2.47 11.21
C ASP A 51 -5.50 -3.31 10.24
N ILE A 52 -5.07 -4.54 9.96
CA ILE A 52 -5.77 -5.49 9.10
C ILE A 52 -6.26 -6.65 9.96
N ALA A 53 -7.56 -6.67 10.22
CA ALA A 53 -8.21 -7.70 11.01
C ALA A 53 -8.25 -9.03 10.24
N ALA A 54 -7.76 -10.07 10.89
CA ALA A 54 -7.77 -11.45 10.42
C ALA A 54 -7.66 -12.40 11.63
N PRO A 55 -8.08 -13.67 11.51
CA PRO A 55 -7.92 -14.65 12.58
C PRO A 55 -6.46 -14.81 13.03
N ILE A 56 -6.26 -15.14 14.31
CA ILE A 56 -4.93 -15.53 14.81
C ILE A 56 -4.45 -16.75 14.02
N GLY A 57 -3.18 -16.74 13.60
CA GLY A 57 -2.59 -17.80 12.77
C GLY A 57 -2.66 -17.55 11.27
N THR A 58 -3.42 -16.55 10.80
CA THR A 58 -3.42 -16.20 9.37
C THR A 58 -2.00 -15.82 8.91
N PRO A 59 -1.48 -16.39 7.80
CA PRO A 59 -0.14 -16.09 7.31
C PRO A 59 0.06 -14.61 7.01
N VAL A 60 1.22 -14.07 7.40
CA VAL A 60 1.66 -12.71 7.08
C VAL A 60 2.84 -12.78 6.13
N SER A 61 2.70 -12.15 4.97
CA SER A 61 3.70 -12.08 3.91
C SER A 61 4.44 -10.74 3.88
N ALA A 62 5.70 -10.77 3.45
CA ALA A 62 6.48 -9.56 3.21
C ALA A 62 5.93 -8.77 2.01
N ILE A 63 5.70 -7.47 2.20
CA ILE A 63 5.13 -6.58 1.18
C ILE A 63 6.11 -6.33 0.02
N GLN A 64 7.42 -6.50 0.24
CA GLN A 64 8.46 -6.33 -0.77
C GLN A 64 9.69 -7.16 -0.40
N GLU A 65 10.59 -7.39 -1.35
CA GLU A 65 11.90 -7.99 -1.05
C GLU A 65 12.75 -7.07 -0.16
N GLY A 66 13.58 -7.64 0.71
CA GLY A 66 14.36 -6.82 1.64
C GLY A 66 15.20 -7.62 2.62
N LYS A 67 15.70 -6.90 3.64
CA LYS A 67 16.50 -7.49 4.72
C LYS A 67 15.84 -7.24 6.07
N VAL A 68 15.70 -8.28 6.89
CA VAL A 68 15.18 -8.17 8.26
C VAL A 68 16.19 -7.40 9.11
N THR A 69 15.81 -6.20 9.56
CA THR A 69 16.65 -5.33 10.40
C THR A 69 16.48 -5.62 11.88
N LYS A 70 15.31 -6.09 12.30
CA LYS A 70 15.01 -6.52 13.68
C LYS A 70 13.90 -7.59 13.68
N SER A 71 13.97 -8.53 14.62
CA SER A 71 12.90 -9.50 14.89
C SER A 71 12.94 -9.87 16.37
N TYR A 72 11.99 -9.37 17.16
CA TYR A 72 12.03 -9.49 18.63
C TYR A 72 10.65 -9.26 19.26
N TYR A 73 10.54 -9.51 20.57
CA TYR A 73 9.34 -9.21 21.34
C TYR A 73 9.45 -7.81 21.97
N SER A 74 8.46 -6.97 21.73
CA SER A 74 8.30 -5.63 22.29
C SER A 74 7.07 -5.60 23.20
N SER A 75 7.13 -4.85 24.30
CA SER A 75 5.95 -4.66 25.17
C SER A 75 4.78 -4.00 24.44
N SER A 76 5.05 -3.04 23.56
CA SER A 76 4.03 -2.34 22.78
C SER A 76 3.67 -3.08 21.49
N TYR A 77 4.65 -3.43 20.65
CA TYR A 77 4.37 -4.09 19.36
C TYR A 77 4.11 -5.60 19.47
N GLY A 78 4.33 -6.20 20.64
CA GLY A 78 4.28 -7.66 20.77
C GLY A 78 5.39 -8.32 19.97
N ASN A 79 5.09 -9.46 19.36
CA ASN A 79 6.02 -10.04 18.39
C ASN A 79 6.06 -9.17 17.14
N VAL A 80 7.25 -8.65 16.83
CA VAL A 80 7.43 -7.68 15.74
C VAL A 80 8.61 -8.02 14.85
N ILE A 81 8.45 -7.75 13.56
CA ILE A 81 9.48 -7.89 12.52
C ILE A 81 9.63 -6.54 11.82
N PHE A 82 10.88 -6.14 11.56
CA PHE A 82 11.24 -4.95 10.81
C PHE A 82 12.00 -5.38 9.57
N ILE A 83 11.58 -4.92 8.39
CA ILE A 83 12.22 -5.27 7.12
C ILE A 83 12.53 -4.00 6.33
N LYS A 84 13.79 -3.85 5.92
CA LYS A 84 14.24 -2.75 5.05
C LYS A 84 14.08 -3.14 3.58
N HIS A 85 13.39 -2.30 2.82
CA HIS A 85 13.08 -2.43 1.40
C HIS A 85 13.63 -1.21 0.63
N GLY A 86 14.89 -1.27 0.18
CA GLY A 86 15.54 -0.10 -0.43
C GLY A 86 15.54 1.11 0.50
N GLU A 87 14.85 2.17 0.10
CA GLU A 87 14.68 3.42 0.86
C GLU A 87 13.58 3.36 1.93
N TYR A 88 12.87 2.23 2.08
CA TYR A 88 11.76 2.10 3.03
C TYR A 88 12.07 1.09 4.14
N GLU A 89 11.34 1.19 5.25
CA GLU A 89 11.33 0.17 6.31
C GLU A 89 9.89 -0.13 6.72
N ALA A 90 9.51 -1.41 6.70
CA ALA A 90 8.20 -1.90 7.10
C ALA A 90 8.25 -2.55 8.48
N VAL A 91 7.18 -2.38 9.26
CA VAL A 91 7.03 -2.96 10.60
C VAL A 91 5.78 -3.82 10.63
N TYR A 92 5.95 -5.10 10.97
CA TYR A 92 4.87 -6.09 11.08
C TYR A 92 4.71 -6.45 12.55
N ALA A 93 3.63 -6.02 13.18
CA ALA A 93 3.45 -6.10 14.62
C ALA A 93 2.21 -6.89 15.05
N HIS A 94 2.12 -7.09 16.37
CA HIS A 94 1.11 -7.88 17.07
C HIS A 94 1.06 -9.35 16.65
N LEU A 95 2.14 -9.86 16.04
CA LEU A 95 2.20 -11.21 15.50
C LEU A 95 2.01 -12.27 16.59
N ASN A 96 1.47 -13.44 16.21
CA ASN A 96 1.46 -14.61 17.08
C ASN A 96 2.83 -15.28 17.08
N LYS A 97 3.43 -15.40 15.89
CA LYS A 97 4.72 -16.04 15.66
C LYS A 97 5.52 -15.29 14.60
N ARG A 98 6.84 -15.29 14.76
CA ARG A 98 7.81 -14.78 13.78
C ARG A 98 8.55 -15.97 13.17
N TYR A 99 8.68 -16.00 11.86
CA TYR A 99 9.40 -17.05 11.13
C TYR A 99 10.79 -16.66 10.68
N VAL A 100 11.13 -15.39 10.80
CA VAL A 100 12.40 -14.82 10.35
C VAL A 100 13.11 -14.12 11.49
N VAL A 101 14.43 -14.09 11.42
CA VAL A 101 15.33 -13.47 12.41
C VAL A 101 16.09 -12.31 11.78
N GLN A 102 16.70 -11.48 12.64
CA GLN A 102 17.51 -10.36 12.16
C GLN A 102 18.65 -10.86 11.28
N GLY A 103 18.80 -10.24 10.11
CA GLY A 103 19.84 -10.58 9.13
C GLY A 103 19.33 -11.31 7.89
N ASP A 104 18.16 -11.97 7.98
CA ASP A 104 17.57 -12.73 6.87
C ASP A 104 17.24 -11.82 5.68
N TYR A 105 17.40 -12.37 4.48
CA TYR A 105 16.95 -11.76 3.22
C TYR A 105 15.63 -12.40 2.81
N ILE A 106 14.65 -11.57 2.49
CA ILE A 106 13.26 -11.97 2.27
C ILE A 106 12.84 -11.60 0.86
N SER A 107 12.13 -12.50 0.20
CA SER A 107 11.51 -12.25 -1.10
C SER A 107 10.14 -11.58 -0.95
N LYS A 108 9.69 -10.81 -1.95
CA LYS A 108 8.32 -10.29 -1.97
C LYS A 108 7.31 -11.44 -1.90
N GLY A 109 6.33 -11.33 -1.00
CA GLY A 109 5.28 -12.34 -0.79
C GLY A 109 5.66 -13.51 0.12
N GLU A 110 6.93 -13.63 0.51
CA GLU A 110 7.39 -14.67 1.42
C GLU A 110 6.73 -14.56 2.79
N ILE A 111 6.29 -15.69 3.36
CA ILE A 111 5.63 -15.74 4.67
C ILE A 111 6.68 -15.53 5.77
N ILE A 112 6.49 -14.48 6.56
CA ILE A 112 7.42 -14.04 7.61
C ILE A 112 6.87 -14.25 9.03
N GLY A 113 5.58 -14.55 9.17
CA GLY A 113 4.95 -14.77 10.46
C GLY A 113 3.46 -15.04 10.34
N GLU A 114 2.76 -14.88 11.46
CA GLU A 114 1.31 -15.07 11.55
C GLU A 114 0.66 -13.96 12.35
N VAL A 115 -0.57 -13.59 11.95
CA VAL A 115 -1.42 -12.67 12.68
C VAL A 115 -1.60 -13.14 14.12
N GLY A 116 -1.61 -12.19 15.05
CA GLY A 116 -1.80 -12.46 16.47
C GLY A 116 -2.55 -11.35 17.18
N ASN A 117 -2.33 -11.29 18.49
CA ASN A 117 -2.89 -10.30 19.39
C ASN A 117 -1.92 -10.03 20.55
N THR A 118 -0.61 -9.90 20.24
CA THR A 118 0.44 -9.74 21.25
C THR A 118 0.83 -8.27 21.46
N GLY A 119 1.40 -7.94 22.63
CA GLY A 119 1.73 -6.56 23.00
C GLY A 119 0.49 -5.73 23.34
N GLU A 120 0.53 -4.44 23.04
CA GLU A 120 -0.59 -3.53 23.21
C GLU A 120 -1.58 -3.65 22.04
N SER A 121 -2.37 -4.73 22.05
CA SER A 121 -3.38 -5.03 21.05
C SER A 121 -4.72 -5.38 21.72
N ARG A 122 -5.84 -5.00 21.08
CA ARG A 122 -7.21 -5.19 21.61
C ARG A 122 -8.02 -6.27 20.88
N GLY A 123 -7.44 -6.89 19.85
CA GLY A 123 -8.09 -7.89 19.01
C GLY A 123 -7.13 -8.47 17.98
N ALA A 124 -7.52 -9.56 17.33
CA ALA A 124 -6.66 -10.22 16.34
C ALA A 124 -6.52 -9.37 15.07
N HIS A 125 -5.30 -8.93 14.77
CA HIS A 125 -4.97 -8.15 13.57
C HIS A 125 -3.47 -8.12 13.29
N LEU A 126 -3.11 -7.77 12.06
CA LEU A 126 -1.78 -7.29 11.71
C LEU A 126 -1.76 -5.77 11.84
N HIS A 127 -0.85 -5.21 12.63
CA HIS A 127 -0.50 -3.79 12.54
C HIS A 127 0.71 -3.63 11.61
N LEU A 128 0.52 -2.90 10.51
CA LEU A 128 1.54 -2.64 9.51
C LEU A 128 1.90 -1.16 9.47
N GLU A 129 3.15 -0.81 9.79
CA GLU A 129 3.70 0.51 9.52
C GLU A 129 4.60 0.47 8.27
N VAL A 130 4.62 1.56 7.50
CA VAL A 130 5.62 1.81 6.46
C VAL A 130 6.30 3.14 6.75
N HIS A 131 7.62 3.15 6.65
CA HIS A 131 8.45 4.34 6.88
C HIS A 131 9.25 4.65 5.61
N GLN A 132 9.25 5.91 5.17
CA GLN A 132 10.15 6.40 4.13
C GLN A 132 11.49 6.75 4.77
N GLY A 133 12.42 5.81 4.70
CA GLY A 133 13.66 5.78 5.46
C GLY A 133 13.54 4.92 6.72
N LYS A 134 14.53 5.06 7.60
CA LYS A 134 14.61 4.24 8.82
C LYS A 134 13.46 4.56 9.78
N TRP A 135 12.87 3.53 10.36
CA TRP A 135 12.00 3.63 11.51
C TRP A 135 12.69 4.34 12.69
N THR A 136 11.93 5.16 13.41
CA THR A 136 12.39 5.83 14.64
C THR A 136 11.33 5.74 15.73
N MET A 137 11.75 5.87 17.00
CA MET A 137 10.82 5.92 18.14
C MET A 137 9.78 7.04 17.99
N ALA A 138 10.20 8.18 17.43
CA ALA A 138 9.33 9.33 17.20
C ALA A 138 8.45 9.21 15.93
N LYS A 139 8.55 8.11 15.18
CA LYS A 139 7.73 7.85 13.97
C LYS A 139 7.82 8.93 12.89
N LYS A 140 8.91 9.69 12.87
CA LYS A 140 9.07 10.86 11.99
C LYS A 140 9.01 10.55 10.48
N ASN A 141 9.27 9.30 10.12
CA ASN A 141 9.30 8.81 8.74
C ASN A 141 8.06 7.99 8.36
N ALA A 142 7.10 7.84 9.28
CA ALA A 142 5.90 7.04 9.04
C ALA A 142 5.07 7.68 7.93
N MET A 143 4.60 6.84 7.01
CA MET A 143 3.72 7.23 5.91
C MET A 143 2.55 6.26 5.85
N ASN A 144 1.45 6.67 5.21
CA ASN A 144 0.30 5.78 5.01
C ASN A 144 0.73 4.55 4.18
N PRO A 145 0.65 3.32 4.71
CA PRO A 145 0.99 2.09 3.98
C PRO A 145 0.20 1.92 2.68
N LEU A 146 -1.02 2.45 2.59
CA LEU A 146 -1.86 2.37 1.38
C LEU A 146 -1.31 3.18 0.19
N LEU A 147 -0.26 3.97 0.38
CA LEU A 147 0.44 4.64 -0.73
C LEU A 147 1.33 3.70 -1.55
N VAL A 148 1.75 2.59 -0.94
CA VAL A 148 2.68 1.63 -1.54
C VAL A 148 2.03 0.26 -1.72
N LEU A 149 1.05 -0.08 -0.87
CA LEU A 149 0.22 -1.26 -1.04
C LEU A 149 -0.83 -1.01 -2.12
N HIS A 150 -0.78 -1.78 -3.21
CA HIS A 150 -1.91 -1.85 -4.11
C HIS A 150 -2.94 -2.82 -3.51
N GLU A 151 -4.12 -2.33 -3.17
CA GLU A 151 -5.22 -3.21 -2.84
C GLU A 151 -5.62 -3.92 -4.13
N GLN A 152 -5.52 -5.26 -4.18
CA GLN A 152 -6.09 -6.05 -5.28
C GLN A 152 -7.62 -6.08 -5.15
N ARG A 153 -8.25 -4.91 -5.18
CA ARG A 153 -9.65 -4.79 -5.58
C ARG A 153 -9.64 -4.49 -7.07
N ASN A 154 -10.48 -5.19 -7.83
CA ASN A 154 -10.69 -5.05 -9.28
C ASN A 154 -11.29 -3.67 -9.66
N GLU A 155 -10.82 -2.60 -9.05
CA GLU A 155 -11.14 -1.23 -9.37
C GLU A 155 -9.85 -0.54 -9.76
N THR A 156 -9.91 0.19 -10.86
CA THR A 156 -8.83 0.91 -11.50
C THR A 156 -8.34 2.07 -10.61
N VAL A 157 -7.75 1.80 -9.46
CA VAL A 157 -7.19 2.81 -8.55
C VAL A 157 -5.76 3.11 -8.99
N SER A 158 -5.66 3.81 -10.13
CA SER A 158 -4.46 4.55 -10.48
C SER A 158 -4.15 5.51 -9.32
N SER A 159 -2.98 5.32 -8.69
CA SER A 159 -2.49 6.11 -7.56
C SER A 159 -2.74 7.60 -7.74
N SER A 160 -3.73 8.09 -7.03
CA SER A 160 -4.23 9.45 -7.18
C SER A 160 -3.76 10.29 -5.99
N LEU A 161 -2.47 10.22 -5.70
CA LEU A 161 -1.85 11.12 -4.72
C LEU A 161 -1.44 12.41 -5.44
N TYR A 162 -1.89 13.54 -4.92
CA TYR A 162 -1.55 14.86 -5.40
C TYR A 162 -0.75 15.63 -4.36
N VAL A 163 0.43 16.12 -4.75
CA VAL A 163 1.24 17.03 -3.93
C VAL A 163 0.80 18.46 -4.24
N VAL A 164 0.19 19.12 -3.25
CA VAL A 164 -0.27 20.51 -3.33
C VAL A 164 0.89 21.42 -3.72
N GLN A 165 0.72 22.21 -4.77
CA GLN A 165 1.71 23.18 -5.25
C GLN A 165 1.39 24.58 -4.72
N LYS A 166 2.39 25.47 -4.76
CA LYS A 166 2.18 26.89 -4.43
C LYS A 166 1.14 27.50 -5.38
N GLY A 167 0.03 27.99 -4.81
CA GLY A 167 -1.08 28.59 -5.56
C GLY A 167 -2.27 27.64 -5.78
N ASP A 168 -2.17 26.38 -5.35
CA ASP A 168 -3.31 25.47 -5.39
C ASP A 168 -4.38 25.81 -4.34
N THR A 169 -5.62 25.47 -4.69
CA THR A 169 -6.79 25.48 -3.80
C THR A 169 -7.46 24.12 -3.89
N LEU A 170 -8.27 23.73 -2.89
CA LEU A 170 -9.06 22.50 -3.02
C LEU A 170 -9.97 22.53 -4.25
N VAL A 171 -10.48 23.70 -4.62
CA VAL A 171 -11.30 23.88 -5.83
C VAL A 171 -10.52 23.59 -7.12
N SER A 172 -9.29 24.12 -7.24
CA SER A 172 -8.46 23.88 -8.44
C SER A 172 -8.08 22.42 -8.58
N ILE A 173 -7.80 21.76 -7.45
CA ILE A 173 -7.48 20.33 -7.38
C ILE A 173 -8.72 19.49 -7.69
N ALA A 174 -9.86 19.76 -7.06
CA ALA A 174 -11.14 19.11 -7.31
C ALA A 174 -11.50 19.13 -8.80
N ARG A 175 -11.43 20.30 -9.45
CA ARG A 175 -11.66 20.43 -10.89
C ARG A 175 -10.69 19.61 -11.72
N LYS A 176 -9.40 19.63 -11.38
CA LYS A 176 -8.33 18.90 -12.08
C LYS A 176 -8.58 17.39 -12.08
N PHE A 177 -9.06 16.86 -10.97
CA PHE A 177 -9.28 15.42 -10.80
C PHE A 177 -10.73 14.97 -11.01
N ARG A 178 -11.62 15.90 -11.35
CA ARG A 178 -13.07 15.67 -11.51
C ARG A 178 -13.74 15.14 -10.24
N MET A 179 -13.32 15.67 -9.10
CA MET A 179 -13.93 15.44 -7.79
C MET A 179 -14.62 16.72 -7.32
N SER A 180 -15.46 16.59 -6.30
CA SER A 180 -15.91 17.70 -5.47
C SER A 180 -14.87 18.02 -4.38
N VAL A 181 -14.90 19.26 -3.89
CA VAL A 181 -14.09 19.67 -2.72
C VAL A 181 -14.42 18.79 -1.52
N LYS A 182 -15.71 18.49 -1.30
CA LYS A 182 -16.19 17.65 -0.20
C LYS A 182 -15.60 16.24 -0.25
N GLU A 183 -15.58 15.60 -1.42
CA GLU A 183 -14.97 14.27 -1.57
C GLU A 183 -13.47 14.31 -1.26
N ILE A 184 -12.75 15.35 -1.69
CA ILE A 184 -11.33 15.51 -1.33
C ILE A 184 -11.19 15.73 0.19
N GLN A 185 -12.04 16.55 0.81
CA GLN A 185 -11.96 16.79 2.26
C GLN A 185 -12.23 15.53 3.07
N GLU A 186 -13.31 14.80 2.76
CA GLU A 186 -13.67 13.55 3.43
C GLU A 186 -12.57 12.50 3.27
N LYS A 187 -12.03 12.35 2.05
CA LYS A 187 -10.96 11.40 1.75
C LYS A 187 -9.64 11.73 2.45
N ASN A 188 -9.41 13.00 2.76
CA ASN A 188 -8.17 13.49 3.36
C ASN A 188 -8.32 13.96 4.82
N GLY A 189 -9.48 13.72 5.45
CA GLY A 189 -9.76 14.14 6.83
C GLY A 189 -9.65 15.66 7.06
N LEU A 190 -9.88 16.48 6.04
CA LEU A 190 -9.75 17.93 6.13
C LEU A 190 -11.04 18.53 6.71
N GLN A 191 -10.93 19.19 7.86
CA GLN A 191 -12.05 19.92 8.49
C GLN A 191 -12.25 21.34 7.95
N GLN A 192 -11.24 21.84 7.23
CA GLN A 192 -11.21 23.18 6.65
C GLN A 192 -10.63 23.10 5.23
N GLU A 193 -10.90 24.11 4.40
CA GLU A 193 -10.43 24.11 3.00
C GLU A 193 -8.95 24.52 2.85
N LEU A 194 -8.30 24.91 3.94
CA LEU A 194 -6.92 25.35 3.94
C LEU A 194 -5.98 24.18 3.69
N ILE A 195 -5.14 24.33 2.66
CA ILE A 195 -4.10 23.38 2.27
C ILE A 195 -2.76 24.11 2.11
N TYR A 196 -1.67 23.36 2.27
CA TYR A 196 -0.31 23.92 2.24
C TYR A 196 0.51 23.33 1.09
N PRO A 197 1.43 24.09 0.48
CA PRO A 197 2.38 23.51 -0.46
C PRO A 197 3.11 22.31 0.13
N ASN A 198 3.33 21.29 -0.70
CA ASN A 198 3.88 19.98 -0.35
C ASN A 198 2.98 19.06 0.51
N GLN A 199 1.78 19.50 0.87
CA GLN A 199 0.77 18.62 1.46
C GLN A 199 0.33 17.57 0.44
N GLN A 200 0.15 16.33 0.86
CA GLN A 200 -0.32 15.24 0.01
C GLN A 200 -1.83 15.04 0.17
N LEU A 201 -2.54 14.94 -0.94
CA LEU A 201 -3.99 14.72 -1.00
C LEU A 201 -4.33 13.52 -1.88
N TYR A 202 -5.22 12.65 -1.42
CA TYR A 202 -5.85 11.61 -2.24
C TYR A 202 -6.95 12.22 -3.10
N VAL A 203 -6.90 11.99 -4.41
CA VAL A 203 -7.71 12.69 -5.41
C VAL A 203 -8.34 11.80 -6.51
N LYS A 204 -8.44 10.48 -6.32
CA LYS A 204 -9.36 9.53 -7.02
C LYS A 204 -9.51 8.27 -6.21
#